data_AF-A0A2E3ATU9-F1
#
_entry.id   AF-A0A2E3ATU9-F1
#
_cell.length_a   1.000
_cell.length_b   1.000
_cell.length_c   1.000
_cell.angle_alpha   90.00
_cell.angle_beta   90.00
_cell.angle_gamma   90.00
#
_symmetry.space_group_name_H-M   'P 1'
#
loop_
_entity.id
_entity.type
_entity.pdbx_description
1 polymer ?
#
loop_
_entity_poly.entity_id
_entity_poly.type
_entity_poly.pdbx_seq_one_letter_code
_entity_poly.pdbx_strand_id
1 'polypeptide(L)'
;MSGQMISDARVLALIEAYGADPDIFPEAERVAARARMTDHPERFAPALEAARQMDALLGGMPEIATPGHLRSALIASAPQPAPVRKFSWKLPVWIPAGALASLTVGLFAGMSVAQPATTQDEQAEAAVYASLGFDTYTLDLEEEALQ
;
A
#
# COMPACT_ATOMS: atom_id res chain seq x y z
N MET A 1 6.23 23.86 3.57
CA MET A 1 6.43 22.94 2.44
C MET A 1 7.92 22.78 2.28
N SER A 2 8.46 21.72 2.90
CA SER A 2 9.91 21.53 3.01
C SER A 2 10.47 21.27 1.61
N GLY A 3 11.21 22.24 1.08
CA GLY A 3 11.99 22.09 -0.14
C GLY A 3 13.15 21.15 0.12
N GLN A 4 12.88 19.85 0.12
CA GLN A 4 13.93 18.84 0.22
C GLN A 4 14.72 18.87 -1.08
N MET A 5 16.01 19.16 -1.00
CA MET A 5 16.91 19.10 -2.15
C MET A 5 16.87 17.67 -2.71
N ILE A 6 16.21 17.50 -3.84
CA ILE A 6 16.14 16.22 -4.54
C ILE A 6 17.46 16.00 -5.30
N SER A 7 18.10 14.85 -5.09
CA SER A 7 19.33 14.51 -5.80
C SER A 7 19.01 14.12 -7.25
N ASP A 8 19.99 14.25 -8.15
CA ASP A 8 19.81 13.86 -9.56
C ASP A 8 19.49 12.36 -9.68
N ALA A 9 20.10 11.52 -8.84
CA ALA A 9 19.81 10.09 -8.78
C ALA A 9 18.35 9.82 -8.39
N ARG A 10 17.78 10.62 -7.49
CA ARG A 10 16.37 10.48 -7.11
C ARG A 10 15.44 10.90 -8.24
N VAL A 11 15.75 11.97 -8.97
CA VAL A 11 14.97 12.38 -10.15
C VAL A 11 15.02 11.30 -11.24
N LEU A 12 16.17 10.68 -11.48
CA LEU A 12 16.28 9.57 -12.43
C LEU A 12 15.43 8.36 -12.00
N ALA A 13 15.46 7.99 -10.72
CA ALA A 13 14.62 6.91 -10.19
C ALA A 13 13.11 7.22 -10.31
N LEU A 14 12.71 8.50 -10.18
CA LEU A 14 11.33 8.92 -10.43
C LEU A 14 10.95 8.78 -11.90
N ILE A 15 11.84 9.17 -12.82
CA ILE A 15 11.60 9.01 -14.28
C ILE A 15 11.48 7.53 -14.65
N GLU A 16 12.30 6.67 -14.05
CA GLU A 16 12.25 5.22 -14.29
C GLU A 16 10.95 4.58 -13.74
N ALA A 17 10.51 5.00 -12.56
CA ALA A 17 9.32 4.43 -11.90
C ALA A 17 7.99 4.98 -12.44
N TYR A 18 7.92 6.26 -12.79
CA TYR A 18 6.69 6.96 -13.13
C TYR A 18 6.62 7.43 -14.59
N GLY A 19 7.72 7.32 -15.34
CA GLY A 19 7.77 7.67 -16.75
C GLY A 19 8.12 9.14 -17.02
N ALA A 20 7.85 9.58 -18.24
CA ALA A 20 8.27 10.89 -18.73
C ALA A 20 7.39 12.06 -18.26
N ASP A 21 6.23 11.78 -17.64
CA ASP A 21 5.27 12.80 -17.18
C ASP A 21 5.52 13.21 -15.72
N PRO A 22 5.97 14.45 -15.47
CA PRO A 22 6.22 14.94 -14.11
C PRO A 22 4.94 15.07 -13.27
N ASP A 23 3.75 15.13 -13.87
CA ASP A 23 2.51 15.29 -13.10
C ASP A 23 2.10 14.02 -12.36
N ILE A 24 2.60 12.85 -12.79
CA ILE A 24 2.38 11.55 -12.14
C ILE A 24 3.26 11.37 -10.90
N PHE A 25 4.31 12.17 -10.75
CA PHE A 25 5.25 12.03 -9.64
C PHE A 25 4.57 12.26 -8.27
N PRO A 26 5.06 11.62 -7.19
CA PRO A 26 4.54 11.82 -5.84
C PRO A 26 4.47 13.30 -5.46
N GLU A 27 3.36 13.72 -4.85
CA GLU A 27 3.10 15.15 -4.55
C GLU A 27 4.21 15.80 -3.72
N ALA A 28 4.81 15.05 -2.79
CA ALA A 28 5.90 15.51 -1.95
C ALA A 28 7.17 15.90 -2.73
N GLU A 29 7.43 15.24 -3.86
CA GLU A 29 8.67 15.38 -4.63
C GLU A 29 8.46 16.06 -5.99
N ARG A 30 7.21 16.18 -6.47
CA ARG A 30 6.85 16.73 -7.79
C ARG A 30 7.42 18.12 -8.04
N VAL A 31 7.26 19.04 -7.08
CA VAL A 31 7.71 20.44 -7.23
C VAL A 31 9.24 20.52 -7.28
N ALA A 32 9.92 19.73 -6.44
CA ALA A 32 11.38 19.68 -6.41
C ALA A 32 11.97 19.03 -7.66
N ALA A 33 11.36 17.93 -8.14
CA ALA A 33 11.75 17.25 -9.37
C ALA A 33 11.57 18.17 -10.59
N ARG A 34 10.42 18.85 -10.71
CA ARG A 34 10.17 19.81 -11.80
C ARG A 34 11.19 20.96 -11.81
N ALA A 35 11.51 21.53 -10.65
CA ALA A 35 12.53 22.57 -10.54
C ALA A 35 13.91 22.04 -11.02
N ARG A 36 14.35 20.88 -10.51
CA ARG A 36 15.62 20.26 -10.90
C ARG A 36 15.71 19.92 -12.39
N MET A 37 14.62 19.41 -12.97
CA MET A 37 14.54 19.09 -14.40
C MET A 37 14.59 20.35 -15.27
N THR A 38 14.09 21.48 -14.78
CA THR A 38 14.15 22.79 -15.46
C THR A 38 15.54 23.40 -15.37
N ASP A 39 16.23 23.24 -14.23
CA ASP A 39 17.58 23.77 -14.00
C ASP A 39 18.67 23.00 -14.76
N HIS A 40 18.49 21.68 -14.96
CA HIS A 40 19.47 20.80 -15.62
C HIS A 40 18.84 19.90 -16.71
N PRO A 41 18.26 20.47 -17.78
CA PRO A 41 17.52 19.71 -18.79
C PRO A 41 18.42 18.69 -19.53
N GLU A 42 19.67 19.06 -19.81
CA GLU A 42 20.64 18.22 -20.53
C GLU A 42 20.92 16.88 -19.82
N ARG A 43 20.82 16.84 -18.49
CA ARG A 43 21.14 15.65 -17.70
C ARG A 43 20.01 14.61 -17.70
N PHE A 44 18.77 15.08 -17.80
CA PHE A 44 17.58 14.23 -17.76
C PHE A 44 16.99 13.94 -19.15
N ALA A 45 17.39 14.70 -20.18
CA ALA A 45 17.01 14.49 -21.57
C ALA A 45 17.12 13.03 -22.05
N PRO A 46 18.23 12.28 -21.83
CA PRO A 46 18.32 10.90 -22.30
C PRO A 46 17.34 9.97 -21.56
N ALA A 47 17.14 10.17 -20.25
CA ALA A 47 16.23 9.35 -19.45
C ALA A 47 14.77 9.61 -19.82
N LEU A 48 14.41 10.88 -20.04
CA LEU A 48 13.07 11.27 -20.49
C LEU A 48 12.76 10.75 -21.90
N GLU A 49 13.74 10.80 -22.80
CA GLU A 49 13.57 10.30 -24.16
C GLU A 49 13.39 8.77 -24.17
N ALA A 50 14.15 8.04 -23.36
CA ALA A 50 13.95 6.60 -23.17
C ALA A 50 12.55 6.28 -22.63
N ALA A 51 12.09 7.02 -21.61
CA ALA A 51 10.75 6.85 -21.06
C ALA A 51 9.65 7.16 -22.11
N ARG A 52 9.79 8.25 -22.89
CA ARG A 52 8.85 8.59 -23.98
C ARG A 52 8.79 7.53 -25.06
N GLN A 53 9.93 6.93 -25.41
CA GLN A 53 9.96 5.84 -26.40
C GLN A 53 9.20 4.62 -25.88
N MET A 54 9.36 4.27 -24.60
CA MET A 54 8.57 3.20 -23.99
C MET A 54 7.08 3.52 -23.97
N ASP A 55 6.71 4.74 -23.57
CA ASP A 55 5.30 5.19 -23.55
C ASP A 55 4.69 5.15 -24.97
N ALA A 56 5.46 5.51 -26.00
CA ALA A 56 5.01 5.43 -27.39
C ALA A 56 4.82 3.98 -27.87
N LEU A 57 5.72 3.07 -27.49
CA LEU A 57 5.59 1.64 -27.78
C LEU A 57 4.35 1.04 -27.10
N LEU A 58 4.11 1.42 -25.84
CA LEU A 58 2.95 0.95 -25.07
C LEU A 58 1.64 1.57 -25.56
N GLY A 59 1.63 2.86 -25.91
CA GLY A 59 0.47 3.56 -26.46
C GLY A 59 0.06 3.07 -27.84
N GLY A 60 0.97 2.44 -28.59
CA GLY A 60 0.67 1.79 -29.86
C GLY A 60 0.02 0.41 -29.74
N MET A 61 -0.09 -0.14 -28.52
CA MET A 61 -0.75 -1.43 -28.32
C MET A 61 -2.27 -1.29 -28.55
N PRO A 62 -2.90 -2.26 -29.24
CA PRO A 62 -4.34 -2.22 -29.48
C PRO A 62 -5.07 -2.22 -28.13
N GLU A 63 -5.98 -1.27 -27.97
CA GLU A 63 -6.82 -1.22 -26.78
C GLU A 63 -7.72 -2.46 -26.74
N ILE A 64 -7.48 -3.35 -25.78
CA ILE A 64 -8.28 -4.55 -25.59
C ILE A 64 -9.61 -4.11 -24.97
N ALA A 65 -10.61 -3.85 -25.81
CA ALA A 65 -11.97 -3.59 -25.36
C ALA A 65 -12.46 -4.79 -24.53
N THR A 66 -12.60 -4.61 -23.21
CA THR A 66 -13.08 -5.68 -22.33
C THR A 66 -14.54 -5.98 -22.68
N PRO A 67 -14.87 -7.21 -23.12
CA PRO A 67 -16.24 -7.52 -23.49
C PRO A 67 -17.13 -7.48 -22.25
N GLY A 68 -18.30 -6.83 -22.36
CA GLY A 68 -19.17 -6.53 -21.22
C GLY A 68 -19.60 -7.75 -20.39
N HIS A 69 -19.64 -8.94 -21.00
CA HIS A 69 -19.98 -10.19 -20.30
C HIS A 69 -18.90 -10.61 -19.27
N LEU A 70 -17.62 -10.35 -19.53
CA LEU A 70 -16.54 -10.63 -18.57
C LEU A 70 -16.65 -9.72 -17.35
N ARG A 71 -17.02 -8.44 -17.55
CA ARG A 71 -17.29 -7.52 -16.46
C ARG A 71 -18.43 -8.03 -15.57
N SER A 72 -19.54 -8.47 -16.16
CA SER A 72 -20.66 -9.04 -15.40
C SER A 72 -20.29 -10.35 -14.69
N ALA A 73 -19.49 -11.22 -15.33
CA ALA A 73 -19.02 -12.46 -14.72
C ALA A 73 -18.08 -12.19 -13.54
N LEU A 74 -17.19 -11.21 -13.65
CA LEU A 74 -16.28 -10.81 -12.58
C LEU A 74 -17.04 -10.23 -11.38
N ILE A 75 -18.03 -9.37 -11.63
CA ILE A 75 -18.92 -8.85 -10.58
C ILE A 75 -19.70 -9.99 -9.90
N ALA A 76 -20.20 -10.95 -10.68
CA ALA A 76 -20.91 -12.10 -10.14
C ALA A 76 -20.01 -13.05 -9.34
N SER A 77 -18.73 -13.16 -9.70
CA SER A 77 -17.73 -13.96 -8.99
C SER A 77 -17.19 -13.30 -7.72
N ALA A 78 -17.49 -12.02 -7.49
CA ALA A 78 -17.07 -11.33 -6.28
C ALA A 78 -17.64 -12.06 -5.05
N PRO A 79 -16.82 -12.27 -3.99
CA PRO A 79 -17.28 -12.92 -2.78
C PRO A 79 -18.44 -12.13 -2.19
N GLN A 80 -19.65 -12.68 -2.31
CA GLN A 80 -20.83 -12.05 -1.74
C GLN A 80 -20.72 -12.10 -0.21
N PRO A 81 -21.11 -11.03 0.49
CA PRO A 81 -21.15 -11.05 1.95
C PRO A 81 -22.05 -12.20 2.38
N ALA A 82 -21.51 -13.10 3.21
CA ALA A 82 -22.27 -14.19 3.78
C ALA A 82 -23.56 -13.62 4.40
N PRO A 83 -24.73 -14.23 4.18
CA PRO A 83 -25.96 -13.73 4.76
C PRO A 83 -25.77 -13.64 6.26
N VAL A 84 -25.84 -12.42 6.79
CA VAL A 84 -25.71 -12.16 8.22
C VAL A 84 -26.86 -12.92 8.89
N ARG A 85 -26.54 -14.10 9.43
CA ARG A 85 -27.50 -14.92 10.15
C ARG A 85 -27.89 -14.08 11.36
N LYS A 86 -29.09 -13.48 11.32
CA LYS A 86 -29.63 -12.70 12.44
C LYS A 86 -29.68 -13.63 13.63
N PHE A 87 -28.66 -13.55 14.48
CA PHE A 87 -28.57 -14.35 15.69
C PHE A 87 -29.59 -13.79 16.66
N SER A 88 -30.81 -14.35 16.64
CA SER A 88 -31.84 -14.02 17.62
C SER A 88 -31.46 -14.66 18.95
N TRP A 89 -30.54 -14.03 19.68
CA TRP A 89 -30.20 -14.43 21.05
C TRP A 89 -31.42 -14.16 21.94
N LYS A 90 -32.21 -15.19 22.22
CA LYS A 90 -33.17 -15.13 23.32
C LYS A 90 -32.37 -15.33 24.60
N LEU A 91 -32.09 -14.23 25.32
CA LEU A 91 -31.42 -14.31 26.62
C LEU A 91 -32.32 -15.12 27.56
N PRO A 92 -31.82 -16.21 28.17
CA PRO A 92 -32.59 -16.91 29.18
C PRO A 92 -32.83 -15.96 30.36
N VAL A 93 -34.08 -15.88 30.81
CA VAL A 93 -34.59 -14.97 31.86
C VAL A 93 -33.86 -15.08 33.22
N TRP A 94 -32.92 -16.03 33.34
CA TRP A 94 -32.27 -16.44 34.58
C TRP A 94 -30.89 -15.81 34.78
N ILE A 95 -30.43 -14.97 33.85
CA ILE A 95 -29.18 -14.20 34.04
C ILE A 95 -29.49 -13.00 34.94
N PRO A 96 -28.92 -12.91 36.16
CA PRO A 96 -29.13 -11.77 37.05
C PRO A 96 -28.55 -10.51 36.40
N ALA A 97 -29.28 -9.39 36.45
CA ALA A 97 -28.93 -8.13 35.80
C ALA A 97 -27.51 -7.61 36.11
N GLY A 98 -26.90 -8.04 37.22
CA GLY A 98 -25.53 -7.68 37.60
C GLY A 98 -24.43 -8.24 36.67
N ALA A 99 -24.68 -9.34 35.95
CA ALA A 99 -23.68 -9.95 35.07
C ALA A 99 -23.44 -9.15 33.77
N LEU A 100 -24.42 -8.35 33.33
CA LEU A 100 -24.28 -7.51 32.14
C LEU A 100 -23.44 -6.24 32.41
N ALA A 101 -23.40 -5.77 33.66
CA ALA A 101 -22.65 -4.57 34.04
C ALA A 101 -21.12 -4.75 34.00
N SER A 102 -20.60 -5.95 34.31
CA SER A 102 -19.14 -6.18 34.24
C SER A 102 -18.62 -6.25 32.80
N LEU A 103 -19.45 -6.69 31.85
CA LEU A 103 -19.11 -6.77 30.43
C LEU A 103 -18.96 -5.37 29.81
N THR A 104 -19.78 -4.40 30.25
CA THR A 104 -19.64 -3.00 29.79
C THR A 104 -18.35 -2.34 30.27
N VAL A 105 -17.87 -2.66 31.48
CA VAL A 105 -16.59 -2.12 32.00
C VAL A 105 -15.40 -2.67 31.20
N GLY A 106 -15.43 -3.96 30.83
CA GLY A 106 -14.41 -4.57 29.98
C GLY A 106 -14.37 -3.98 28.56
N LEU A 107 -15.54 -3.70 27.96
CA LEU A 107 -15.62 -3.10 26.61
C LEU A 107 -15.06 -1.67 26.56
N PHE A 108 -15.35 -0.85 27.58
CA PHE A 108 -14.81 0.51 27.65
C PHE A 108 -13.29 0.54 27.91
N ALA A 109 -12.77 -0.37 28.73
CA ALA A 109 -11.33 -0.51 28.91
C ALA A 109 -10.62 -0.94 27.61
N GLY A 110 -11.21 -1.87 26.84
CA GLY A 110 -10.67 -2.30 25.55
C GLY A 110 -10.62 -1.20 24.49
N MET A 111 -11.63 -0.32 24.44
CA MET A 111 -11.67 0.78 23.46
C MET A 111 -10.65 1.88 23.75
N SER A 112 -10.20 2.00 25.01
CA SER A 112 -9.18 2.97 25.41
C SER A 112 -7.74 2.46 25.22
N VAL A 113 -7.55 1.16 24.95
CA VAL A 113 -6.26 0.52 24.62
C VAL A 113 -6.11 0.32 23.11
N ALA A 114 -7.00 0.91 22.30
CA ALA A 114 -6.75 1.08 20.86
C ALA A 114 -5.57 2.04 20.69
N GLN A 115 -4.36 1.48 20.74
CA GLN A 115 -3.12 2.19 20.43
C GLN A 115 -3.21 2.71 18.99
N PRO A 116 -2.63 3.90 18.70
CA PRO A 116 -2.61 4.41 17.34
C PRO A 116 -1.97 3.37 16.40
N ALA A 117 -2.55 3.22 15.22
CA ALA A 117 -2.26 2.20 14.20
C ALA A 117 -0.78 2.05 13.78
N THR A 118 0.13 2.89 14.29
CA THR A 118 1.55 2.90 13.98
C THR A 118 2.31 1.70 14.56
N THR A 119 1.93 1.18 15.74
CA THR A 119 2.62 0.00 16.33
C THR A 119 2.04 -1.33 15.85
N GLN A 120 0.84 -1.30 15.27
CA GLN A 120 0.17 -2.47 14.73
C GLN A 120 0.72 -2.83 13.34
N ASP A 121 1.18 -1.83 12.57
CA ASP A 121 1.83 -2.03 11.27
C ASP A 121 3.17 -2.77 11.42
N GLU A 122 4.02 -2.40 12.39
CA GLU A 122 5.29 -3.12 12.64
C GLU A 122 5.06 -4.56 13.12
N GLN A 123 4.07 -4.79 13.99
CA GLN A 123 3.72 -6.14 14.45
C GLN A 123 3.02 -6.97 13.36
N ALA A 124 2.27 -6.34 12.47
CA ALA A 124 1.65 -6.99 11.32
C ALA A 124 2.69 -7.31 10.23
N GLU A 125 3.62 -6.41 9.93
CA GLU A 125 4.76 -6.68 9.04
C GLU A 125 5.61 -7.82 9.59
N ALA A 126 5.93 -7.84 10.87
CA ALA A 126 6.69 -8.92 11.49
C ALA A 126 5.96 -10.27 11.41
N ALA A 127 4.64 -10.28 11.61
CA ALA A 127 3.83 -11.50 11.47
C ALA A 127 3.72 -11.96 10.00
N VAL A 128 3.65 -11.02 9.06
CA VAL A 128 3.65 -11.31 7.61
C VAL A 128 5.01 -11.87 7.19
N TYR A 129 6.13 -11.27 7.60
CA TYR A 129 7.49 -11.76 7.36
C TYR A 129 7.71 -13.16 7.93
N ALA A 130 7.24 -13.42 9.17
CA ALA A 130 7.30 -14.74 9.78
C ALA A 130 6.43 -15.77 9.03
N SER A 131 5.26 -15.38 8.51
CA SER A 131 4.37 -16.28 7.75
C SER A 131 4.89 -16.62 6.35
N LEU A 132 5.67 -15.70 5.75
CA LEU A 132 6.31 -15.87 4.45
C LEU A 132 7.57 -16.74 4.53
N GLY A 133 7.97 -17.18 5.74
CA GLY A 133 9.13 -18.06 5.92
C GLY A 133 10.48 -17.37 5.69
N PHE A 134 10.53 -16.04 5.70
CA PHE A 134 11.78 -15.29 5.80
C PHE A 134 12.28 -15.40 7.24
N ASP A 135 12.88 -16.55 7.54
CA ASP A 135 13.51 -16.81 8.83
C ASP A 135 14.76 -15.91 8.94
N THR A 136 14.91 -15.26 10.09
CA THR A 136 15.97 -14.28 10.40
C THR A 136 17.39 -14.85 10.28
N TYR A 137 17.53 -16.16 10.03
CA TYR A 137 18.79 -16.83 9.73
C TYR A 137 19.42 -16.45 8.39
N THR A 138 18.66 -15.88 7.44
CA THR A 138 19.25 -15.44 6.15
C THR A 138 20.06 -14.16 6.26
N LEU A 139 19.83 -13.33 7.30
CA LEU A 139 20.62 -12.13 7.55
C LEU A 139 21.90 -12.41 8.33
N ASP A 140 21.89 -13.39 9.24
CA ASP A 140 23.10 -13.76 10.00
C ASP A 140 24.13 -14.54 9.15
N LEU A 141 23.69 -15.27 8.12
CA LEU A 141 24.58 -16.06 7.26
C LEU A 141 25.41 -15.22 6.27
N GLU A 142 24.98 -14.00 5.91
CA GLU A 142 25.79 -13.11 5.06
C GLU A 142 26.85 -12.34 5.84
N GLU A 143 26.66 -12.14 7.16
CA GLU A 143 27.62 -11.39 7.99
C GLU A 143 28.84 -12.25 8.40
N GLU A 144 28.67 -13.58 8.50
CA GLU A 144 29.77 -14.52 8.82
C GLU A 144 30.62 -14.91 7.60
N ALA A 145 30.13 -14.68 6.37
CA ALA A 145 30.86 -14.99 5.13
C ALA A 145 31.87 -13.90 4.70
N LEU A 146 31.94 -12.79 5.44
CA LEU A 146 32.77 -11.62 5.14
C LEU A 146 33.88 -11.33 6.19
N GLN A 147 34.15 -12.27 7.10
CA GLN A 147 35.35 -12.24 7.97
C GLN A 147 36.47 -13.15 7.47
#